data_AF-A0A9D6VV16-F1
#
_entry.id   AF-A0A9D6VV16-F1
#
_cell.length_a   1.000
_cell.length_b   1.000
_cell.length_c   1.000
_cell.angle_alpha   90.00
_cell.angle_beta   90.00
_cell.angle_gamma   90.00
#
_symmetry.space_group_name_H-M   'P 1'
#
loop_
_entity.id
_entity.type
_entity.pdbx_description
1 polymer ?
#
loop_
_entity_poly.entity_id
_entity_poly.type
_entity_poly.pdbx_seq_one_letter_code
_entity_poly.pdbx_strand_id
1 'polypeptide(L)'
;MNRTSGIASLINSVVILLTLTALCGGTTTARAATAYIVDGVVTAPAGVIASSERSGGLSMARLLDFFVAPAQAAMSRLLPVPNGTPVDLVRVNDAGRMSAPIATTTTRYGRYQFDLTALRRSVSSRLLVRVDNVATGQQLRAFVSDKTVDINPVSETAVRLVLDTVAADPDVTLDNFTVTELEDLSGSLDLLTSANKLRTDADIESSVQDIRDAVVGNRGIRAFLTASARPGQTSAGPGDIGNFFPFTKGLSWTYQVHKTED
;
A
#
# COMPACT_ATOMS: atom_id res chain seq x y z
N MET A 1 -7.09 52.06 63.06
CA MET A 1 -5.64 51.79 63.13
C MET A 1 -5.35 50.49 62.38
N ASN A 2 -4.38 50.55 61.46
CA ASN A 2 -3.53 49.47 60.90
C ASN A 2 -4.12 48.28 60.11
N ARG A 3 -3.92 48.39 58.78
CA ARG A 3 -3.22 47.45 57.85
C ARG A 3 -2.92 46.03 58.35
N THR A 4 -3.19 45.03 57.49
CA THR A 4 -2.14 44.25 56.78
C THR A 4 -2.72 43.35 55.68
N SER A 5 -2.02 43.32 54.55
CA SER A 5 -2.21 42.50 53.35
C SER A 5 -1.78 41.03 53.56
N GLY A 6 -2.33 40.11 52.77
CA GLY A 6 -1.82 38.74 52.62
C GLY A 6 -2.48 38.01 51.44
N ILE A 7 -1.71 37.76 50.38
CA ILE A 7 -2.09 37.03 49.16
C ILE A 7 -1.76 35.55 49.38
N ALA A 8 -2.66 34.61 49.05
CA ALA A 8 -2.28 33.24 48.69
C ALA A 8 -3.42 32.45 48.01
N SER A 9 -3.22 32.17 46.72
CA SER A 9 -3.42 30.90 46.01
C SER A 9 -4.56 29.96 46.45
N LEU A 10 -5.59 29.82 45.60
CA LEU A 10 -6.54 28.70 45.65
C LEU A 10 -6.29 27.77 44.46
N ILE A 11 -5.67 26.63 44.75
CA ILE A 11 -5.53 25.49 43.84
C ILE A 11 -6.89 24.76 43.86
N ASN A 12 -7.60 24.80 42.75
CA ASN A 12 -8.92 24.18 42.62
C ASN A 12 -8.74 22.70 42.25
N SER A 13 -8.64 21.84 43.27
CA SER A 13 -8.66 20.38 43.10
C SER A 13 -10.11 19.90 43.02
N VAL A 14 -10.57 19.56 41.81
CA VAL A 14 -11.86 18.89 41.62
C VAL A 14 -11.66 17.38 41.81
N VAL A 15 -12.16 16.88 42.94
CA VAL A 15 -12.34 15.44 43.22
C VAL A 15 -13.60 14.99 42.49
N ILE A 16 -13.44 14.16 41.45
CA ILE A 16 -14.59 13.53 40.78
C ILE A 16 -14.88 12.20 41.49
N LEU A 17 -16.04 12.19 42.15
CA LEU A 17 -16.61 11.09 42.91
C LEU A 17 -17.15 10.02 41.95
N LEU A 18 -16.52 8.84 41.92
CA LEU A 18 -16.98 7.68 41.15
C LEU A 18 -18.03 6.92 41.98
N THR A 19 -19.30 7.00 41.59
CA THR A 19 -20.37 6.18 42.19
C THR A 19 -20.56 4.91 41.35
N LEU A 20 -20.30 3.76 41.97
CA LEU A 20 -20.61 2.43 41.42
C LEU A 20 -22.06 2.08 41.76
N THR A 21 -22.94 2.09 40.76
CA THR A 21 -24.25 1.41 40.85
C THR A 21 -24.32 0.35 39.76
N ALA A 22 -24.34 -0.91 40.18
CA ALA A 22 -24.57 -2.05 39.32
C ALA A 22 -26.03 -2.05 38.85
N LEU A 23 -26.22 -1.82 37.54
CA LEU A 23 -27.49 -2.10 36.87
C LEU A 23 -27.19 -2.97 35.65
N CYS A 24 -27.72 -4.19 35.67
CA CYS A 24 -27.65 -5.15 34.58
C CYS A 24 -28.50 -4.62 33.40
N GLY A 25 -27.82 -4.10 32.39
CA GLY A 25 -28.40 -3.71 31.11
C GLY A 25 -27.26 -3.67 30.11
N GLY A 26 -27.01 -4.80 29.44
CA GLY A 26 -25.87 -4.97 28.52
C GLY A 26 -26.05 -4.15 27.24
N THR A 27 -25.86 -2.84 27.32
CA THR A 27 -25.51 -2.05 26.14
C THR A 27 -24.04 -2.32 25.85
N THR A 28 -23.77 -3.22 24.91
CA THR A 28 -22.48 -3.25 24.23
C THR A 28 -22.28 -1.87 23.60
N THR A 29 -21.53 -0.99 24.26
CA THR A 29 -20.86 0.11 23.58
C THR A 29 -19.96 -0.56 22.56
N ALA A 30 -20.46 -0.71 21.34
CA ALA A 30 -19.68 -1.12 20.20
C ALA A 30 -18.50 -0.17 20.15
N ARG A 31 -17.31 -0.69 20.42
CA ARG A 31 -16.05 0.02 20.17
C ARG A 31 -16.15 0.48 18.72
N ALA A 32 -16.19 1.80 18.49
CA ALA A 32 -16.18 2.35 17.14
C ALA A 32 -15.02 1.69 16.40
N ALA A 33 -15.33 0.98 15.32
CA ALA A 33 -14.29 0.35 14.51
C ALA A 33 -13.34 1.45 14.06
N THR A 34 -12.06 1.32 14.41
CA THR A 34 -11.04 2.27 13.93
C THR A 34 -11.03 2.17 12.41
N ALA A 35 -11.31 3.29 11.73
CA ALA A 35 -11.33 3.32 10.28
C ALA A 35 -9.97 2.89 9.72
N TYR A 36 -9.99 1.93 8.80
CA TYR A 36 -8.84 1.52 8.02
C TYR A 36 -8.82 2.34 6.74
N ILE A 37 -8.04 3.41 6.79
CA ILE A 37 -7.89 4.35 5.69
C ILE A 37 -6.61 4.02 4.93
N VAL A 38 -6.73 3.87 3.62
CA VAL A 38 -5.61 3.76 2.69
C VAL A 38 -5.45 5.11 2.02
N ASP A 39 -4.27 5.70 2.11
CA ASP A 39 -3.90 6.92 1.42
C ASP A 39 -2.58 6.75 0.68
N GLY A 40 -2.31 7.66 -0.25
CA GLY A 40 -1.07 7.64 -1.01
C GLY A 40 -1.00 8.75 -2.03
N VAL A 41 0.12 8.77 -2.76
CA VAL A 41 0.41 9.72 -3.82
C VAL A 41 0.47 9.00 -5.17
N VAL A 42 -0.12 9.60 -6.18
CA VAL A 42 0.02 9.19 -7.57
C VAL A 42 1.07 10.09 -8.22
N THR A 43 2.15 9.48 -8.68
CA THR A 43 3.23 10.17 -9.39
C THR A 43 3.55 9.46 -10.71
N ALA A 44 3.86 10.25 -11.74
CA ALA A 44 4.11 9.73 -13.07
C ALA A 44 5.25 10.50 -13.76
N PRO A 45 5.91 9.87 -14.74
CA PRO A 45 6.80 10.57 -15.67
C PRO A 45 6.12 11.81 -16.25
N ALA A 46 6.77 12.97 -16.12
CA ALA A 46 6.24 14.26 -16.55
C ALA A 46 4.87 14.66 -15.92
N GLY A 47 4.37 13.94 -14.91
CA GLY A 47 3.10 14.22 -14.25
C GLY A 47 1.89 13.88 -15.11
N VAL A 48 2.05 13.12 -16.18
CA VAL A 48 0.98 12.76 -17.10
C VAL A 48 0.81 11.25 -17.08
N ILE A 49 -0.29 10.78 -16.49
CA ILE A 49 -0.86 9.46 -16.78
C ILE A 49 -1.99 9.65 -17.78
N ALA A 50 -2.78 10.71 -17.59
CA ALA A 50 -3.96 11.07 -18.36
C ALA A 50 -3.89 12.51 -18.86
N SER A 51 -3.78 12.72 -20.18
CA SER A 51 -4.34 13.93 -20.78
C SER A 51 -5.85 13.80 -20.67
N SER A 52 -6.42 14.29 -19.58
CA SER A 52 -7.88 14.33 -19.45
C SER A 52 -8.41 15.29 -20.51
N GLU A 53 -8.82 14.74 -21.66
CA GLU A 53 -9.69 15.41 -22.62
C GLU A 53 -11.07 15.59 -21.99
N ARG A 54 -11.15 16.49 -21.00
CA ARG A 54 -12.38 17.24 -20.77
C ARG A 54 -12.06 18.65 -21.22
N SER A 55 -12.52 18.96 -22.43
CA SER A 55 -12.33 20.19 -23.18
C SER A 55 -12.13 21.41 -22.28
N GLY A 56 -10.87 21.84 -22.14
CA GLY A 56 -10.45 22.95 -21.31
C GLY A 56 -8.93 22.97 -21.30
N GLY A 57 -8.34 23.85 -22.13
CA GLY A 57 -6.91 23.87 -22.43
C GLY A 57 -5.99 24.01 -21.21
N LEU A 58 -4.68 23.93 -21.47
CA LEU A 58 -3.60 24.22 -20.53
C LEU A 58 -3.86 25.55 -19.81
N SER A 59 -4.49 25.50 -18.63
CA SER A 59 -4.75 26.68 -17.82
C SER A 59 -3.59 26.89 -16.86
N MET A 60 -3.21 28.15 -16.65
CA MET A 60 -2.15 28.57 -15.71
C MET A 60 -2.35 27.96 -14.30
N ALA A 61 -3.59 27.67 -13.91
CA ALA A 61 -3.94 27.00 -12.66
C ALA A 61 -3.37 25.56 -12.56
N ARG A 62 -3.36 24.79 -13.66
CA ARG A 62 -2.74 23.46 -13.67
C ARG A 62 -1.23 23.53 -13.56
N LEU A 63 -0.61 24.57 -14.11
CA LEU A 63 0.83 24.81 -14.00
C LEU A 63 1.25 25.15 -12.57
N LEU A 64 0.38 25.83 -11.81
CA LEU A 64 0.61 26.16 -10.40
C LEU A 64 0.45 24.97 -9.46
N ASP A 65 -0.34 23.95 -9.82
CA ASP A 65 -0.47 22.69 -9.04
C ASP A 65 0.84 21.89 -8.99
N PHE A 66 1.77 22.09 -9.94
CA PHE A 66 3.07 21.40 -9.98
C PHE A 66 4.14 22.01 -9.08
N PHE A 67 3.97 23.25 -8.59
CA PHE A 67 5.01 23.97 -7.86
C PHE A 67 5.12 23.62 -6.36
N VAL A 68 4.25 22.74 -5.84
CA VAL A 68 4.27 22.29 -4.45
C VAL A 68 4.54 20.78 -4.39
N ALA A 69 5.68 20.34 -4.94
CA ALA A 69 6.10 18.94 -4.86
C ALA A 69 7.00 18.70 -3.63
N PRO A 70 6.76 17.65 -2.82
CA PRO A 70 7.70 17.25 -1.77
C PRO A 70 9.02 16.76 -2.39
N ALA A 71 10.14 17.03 -1.71
CA ALA A 71 11.52 16.92 -2.20
C ALA A 71 11.98 15.54 -2.72
N GLN A 72 11.18 14.48 -2.54
CA GLN A 72 11.44 13.13 -3.04
C GLN A 72 11.16 12.97 -4.55
N ALA A 73 10.34 13.86 -5.13
CA ALA A 73 10.00 13.88 -6.55
C ALA A 73 11.16 14.30 -7.48
N ALA A 74 12.15 15.02 -6.94
CA ALA A 74 13.17 15.72 -7.72
C ALA A 74 14.27 14.80 -8.30
N MET A 75 14.49 13.60 -7.75
CA MET A 75 15.54 12.70 -8.24
C MET A 75 15.09 11.83 -9.41
N SER A 76 13.78 11.52 -9.50
CA SER A 76 13.23 10.59 -10.48
C SER A 76 12.54 11.25 -11.68
N ARG A 77 12.31 12.59 -11.70
CA ARG A 77 11.42 13.27 -12.68
C ARG A 77 9.95 12.82 -12.61
N LEU A 78 9.58 12.14 -11.53
CA LEU A 78 8.18 11.84 -11.25
C LEU A 78 7.51 13.10 -10.72
N LEU A 79 6.41 13.49 -11.33
CA LEU A 79 5.60 14.60 -10.85
C LEU A 79 4.25 14.06 -10.37
N PRO A 80 3.65 14.67 -9.33
CA PRO A 80 2.29 14.39 -8.95
C PRO A 80 1.34 14.57 -10.13
N VAL A 81 0.35 13.68 -10.26
CA VAL A 81 -0.66 13.80 -11.32
C VAL A 81 -1.62 14.97 -11.05
N PRO A 82 -2.31 15.49 -12.08
CA PRO A 82 -3.21 16.63 -11.93
C PRO A 82 -4.37 16.33 -10.98
N ASN A 83 -4.90 17.39 -10.38
CA ASN A 83 -6.13 17.34 -9.61
C ASN A 83 -7.30 16.76 -10.42
N GLY A 84 -8.15 15.97 -9.77
CA GLY A 84 -9.31 15.36 -10.41
C GLY A 84 -8.99 14.11 -11.23
N THR A 85 -7.74 13.62 -11.22
CA THR A 85 -7.40 12.35 -11.86
C THR A 85 -8.14 11.22 -11.14
N PRO A 86 -8.91 10.36 -11.85
CA PRO A 86 -9.63 9.27 -11.23
C PRO A 86 -8.63 8.22 -10.72
N VAL A 87 -8.88 7.73 -9.51
CA VAL A 87 -8.19 6.59 -8.92
C VAL A 87 -9.24 5.56 -8.58
N ASP A 88 -9.09 4.36 -9.10
CA ASP A 88 -9.96 3.24 -8.86
C ASP A 88 -9.38 2.29 -7.81
N LEU A 89 -10.23 1.82 -6.91
CA LEU A 89 -9.97 0.64 -6.09
C LEU A 89 -10.56 -0.56 -6.83
N VAL A 90 -9.72 -1.51 -7.23
CA VAL A 90 -10.13 -2.68 -8.03
C VAL A 90 -9.73 -3.98 -7.33
N ARG A 91 -10.41 -5.07 -7.67
CA ARG A 91 -10.00 -6.42 -7.27
C ARG A 91 -9.43 -7.17 -8.48
N VAL A 92 -8.48 -8.04 -8.22
CA VAL A 92 -7.92 -8.97 -9.20
C VAL A 92 -8.33 -10.40 -8.86
N ASN A 93 -8.62 -11.20 -9.88
CA ASN A 93 -8.92 -12.63 -9.74
C ASN A 93 -7.66 -13.50 -9.88
N ASP A 94 -7.82 -14.82 -9.78
CA ASP A 94 -6.69 -15.78 -9.80
C ASP A 94 -5.93 -15.76 -11.12
N ALA A 95 -6.63 -15.44 -12.21
CA ALA A 95 -6.06 -15.34 -13.54
C ALA A 95 -5.41 -13.96 -13.81
N GLY A 96 -5.21 -13.12 -12.78
CA GLY A 96 -4.62 -11.80 -12.92
C GLY A 96 -5.52 -10.76 -13.61
N ARG A 97 -6.81 -11.05 -13.80
CA ARG A 97 -7.77 -10.13 -14.44
C ARG A 97 -8.45 -9.23 -13.42
N MET A 98 -8.58 -7.96 -13.76
CA MET A 98 -9.25 -6.96 -12.91
C MET A 98 -10.77 -7.02 -13.03
N SER A 99 -11.45 -6.77 -11.92
CA SER A 99 -12.88 -6.49 -11.87
C SER A 99 -13.20 -5.06 -12.30
N ALA A 100 -14.50 -4.75 -12.38
CA ALA A 100 -14.95 -3.38 -12.33
C ALA A 100 -14.49 -2.68 -11.02
N PRO A 101 -14.35 -1.35 -11.02
CA PRO A 101 -14.02 -0.58 -9.81
C PRO A 101 -15.00 -0.86 -8.68
N ILE A 102 -14.45 -1.15 -7.49
CA ILE A 102 -15.20 -1.26 -6.24
C ILE A 102 -15.61 0.13 -5.76
N ALA A 103 -14.69 1.08 -5.87
CA ALA A 103 -14.86 2.47 -5.55
C ALA A 103 -13.93 3.31 -6.42
N THR A 104 -14.31 4.55 -6.69
CA THR A 104 -13.48 5.52 -7.41
C THR A 104 -13.39 6.79 -6.56
N THR A 105 -12.19 7.32 -6.44
CA THR A 105 -11.90 8.62 -5.84
C THR A 105 -11.16 9.48 -6.86
N THR A 106 -10.85 10.72 -6.50
CA THR A 106 -10.07 11.63 -7.36
C THR A 106 -8.89 12.20 -6.62
N THR A 107 -7.79 12.44 -7.33
CA THR A 107 -6.60 13.02 -6.73
C THR A 107 -6.77 14.49 -6.35
N ARG A 108 -6.10 14.89 -5.26
CA ARG A 108 -5.88 16.27 -4.85
C ARG A 108 -4.41 16.46 -4.48
N TYR A 109 -3.69 17.29 -5.23
CA TYR A 109 -2.24 17.46 -5.21
C TYR A 109 -1.52 16.11 -5.37
N GLY A 110 -2.01 15.29 -6.32
CA GLY A 110 -1.57 13.90 -6.52
C GLY A 110 -1.99 12.91 -5.43
N ARG A 111 -2.57 13.35 -4.30
CA ARG A 111 -2.96 12.47 -3.21
C ARG A 111 -4.36 11.90 -3.39
N TYR A 112 -4.57 10.68 -2.93
CA TYR A 112 -5.88 10.02 -2.93
C TYR A 112 -6.11 9.29 -1.61
N GLN A 113 -7.35 8.86 -1.38
CA GLN A 113 -7.72 8.15 -0.16
C GLN A 113 -8.94 7.23 -0.39
N PHE A 114 -8.92 6.07 0.26
CA PHE A 114 -10.04 5.13 0.37
C PHE A 114 -10.26 4.71 1.82
N ASP A 115 -11.51 4.69 2.27
CA ASP A 115 -11.90 4.10 3.55
C ASP A 115 -12.32 2.64 3.35
N LEU A 116 -11.41 1.70 3.62
CA LEU A 116 -11.70 0.28 3.47
C LEU A 116 -12.75 -0.20 4.49
N THR A 117 -12.82 0.43 5.66
CA THR A 117 -13.82 0.08 6.67
C THR A 117 -15.23 0.43 6.21
N ALA A 118 -15.41 1.64 5.65
CA ALA A 118 -16.67 2.06 5.04
C ALA A 118 -17.06 1.16 3.85
N LEU A 119 -16.06 0.72 3.06
CA LEU A 119 -16.26 -0.19 1.93
C LEU A 119 -16.43 -1.66 2.33
N ARG A 120 -16.34 -1.99 3.63
CA ARG A 120 -16.37 -3.37 4.16
C ARG A 120 -15.33 -4.28 3.49
N ARG A 121 -14.14 -3.73 3.29
CA ARG A 121 -12.97 -4.41 2.72
C ARG A 121 -11.82 -4.44 3.72
N SER A 122 -10.93 -5.40 3.53
CA SER A 122 -9.64 -5.50 4.20
C SER A 122 -8.54 -5.47 3.14
N VAL A 123 -7.32 -5.13 3.55
CA VAL A 123 -6.12 -5.35 2.73
C VAL A 123 -6.03 -6.82 2.30
N SER A 124 -5.53 -7.05 1.08
CA SER A 124 -5.34 -8.39 0.52
C SER A 124 -4.44 -8.32 -0.71
N SER A 125 -3.77 -9.42 -1.06
CA SER A 125 -2.99 -9.56 -2.29
C SER A 125 -3.78 -9.37 -3.59
N ARG A 126 -5.11 -9.37 -3.48
CA ARG A 126 -6.05 -9.25 -4.61
C ARG A 126 -6.60 -7.85 -4.76
N LEU A 127 -6.21 -6.91 -3.91
CA LEU A 127 -6.72 -5.54 -3.92
C LEU A 127 -5.66 -4.63 -4.52
N LEU A 128 -6.03 -3.87 -5.54
CA LEU A 128 -5.17 -2.89 -6.20
C LEU A 128 -5.82 -1.52 -6.16
N VAL A 129 -4.99 -0.50 -6.15
CA VAL A 129 -5.36 0.84 -6.62
C VAL A 129 -4.83 1.02 -8.04
N ARG A 130 -5.58 1.75 -8.87
CA ARG A 130 -5.24 1.96 -10.28
C ARG A 130 -5.56 3.39 -10.69
N VAL A 131 -4.67 3.97 -11.48
CA VAL A 131 -4.99 5.10 -12.35
C VAL A 131 -4.78 4.65 -13.78
N ASP A 132 -5.78 4.86 -14.62
CA ASP A 132 -5.73 4.52 -16.04
C ASP A 132 -5.98 5.74 -16.93
N ASN A 133 -5.45 5.66 -18.14
CA ASN A 133 -5.78 6.55 -19.23
C ASN A 133 -6.45 5.73 -20.32
N VAL A 134 -7.77 5.78 -20.34
CA VAL A 134 -8.61 5.06 -21.29
C VAL A 134 -8.23 5.37 -22.75
N ALA A 135 -7.73 6.57 -23.04
CA ALA A 135 -7.38 6.97 -24.41
C ALA A 135 -6.07 6.34 -24.90
N THR A 136 -5.07 6.17 -24.02
CA THR A 136 -3.78 5.58 -24.38
C THR A 136 -3.64 4.11 -23.96
N GLY A 137 -4.56 3.61 -23.13
CA GLY A 137 -4.47 2.30 -22.49
C GLY A 137 -3.39 2.20 -21.41
N GLN A 138 -2.68 3.29 -21.12
CA GLN A 138 -1.64 3.31 -20.09
C GLN A 138 -2.27 3.29 -18.70
N GLN A 139 -1.61 2.63 -17.76
CA GLN A 139 -2.06 2.56 -16.38
C GLN A 139 -0.87 2.50 -15.42
N LEU A 140 -1.07 3.02 -14.21
CA LEU A 140 -0.22 2.76 -13.05
C LEU A 140 -1.05 2.12 -11.96
N ARG A 141 -0.49 1.09 -11.32
CA ARG A 141 -1.15 0.31 -10.28
C ARG A 141 -0.26 0.14 -9.08
N ALA A 142 -0.87 -0.16 -7.94
CA ALA A 142 -0.16 -0.58 -6.74
C ALA A 142 -1.01 -1.58 -5.95
N PHE A 143 -0.36 -2.53 -5.26
CA PHE A 143 -1.03 -3.42 -4.32
C PHE A 143 -1.44 -2.66 -3.07
N VAL A 144 -2.67 -2.93 -2.60
CA VAL A 144 -3.15 -2.38 -1.33
C VAL A 144 -2.67 -3.30 -0.21
N SER A 145 -1.38 -3.17 0.11
CA SER A 145 -0.72 -3.98 1.13
C SER A 145 -0.70 -3.33 2.51
N ASP A 146 -0.67 -2.00 2.59
CA ASP A 146 -0.70 -1.25 3.86
C ASP A 146 -1.63 0.00 3.76
N LYS A 147 -1.64 0.85 4.79
CA LYS A 147 -2.34 2.14 4.82
C LYS A 147 -1.71 3.18 3.91
N THR A 148 -0.42 3.10 3.63
CA THR A 148 0.26 4.03 2.71
C THR A 148 0.61 3.31 1.42
N VAL A 149 -0.03 3.69 0.31
CA VAL A 149 0.13 3.00 -0.98
C VAL A 149 0.37 4.02 -2.08
N ASP A 150 1.62 4.19 -2.49
CA ASP A 150 1.94 5.10 -3.59
C ASP A 150 1.75 4.42 -4.95
N ILE A 151 1.22 5.18 -5.92
CA ILE A 151 1.05 4.75 -7.30
C ILE A 151 2.13 5.43 -8.14
N ASN A 152 3.09 4.66 -8.63
CA ASN A 152 4.21 5.14 -9.42
C ASN A 152 4.74 4.02 -10.35
N PRO A 153 5.74 4.29 -11.21
CA PRO A 153 6.31 3.25 -12.07
C PRO A 153 6.94 2.07 -11.33
N VAL A 154 7.42 2.26 -10.10
CA VAL A 154 7.97 1.18 -9.25
C VAL A 154 6.85 0.25 -8.79
N SER A 155 5.77 0.80 -8.25
CA SER A 155 4.60 0.03 -7.83
C SER A 155 3.93 -0.70 -9.00
N GLU A 156 3.87 -0.05 -10.17
CA GLU A 156 3.37 -0.66 -11.40
C GLU A 156 4.27 -1.82 -11.84
N THR A 157 5.59 -1.67 -11.70
CA THR A 157 6.54 -2.76 -11.98
C THR A 157 6.30 -3.95 -11.06
N ALA A 158 6.09 -3.70 -9.75
CA ALA A 158 5.75 -4.76 -8.78
C ALA A 158 4.49 -5.52 -9.20
N VAL A 159 3.42 -4.79 -9.56
CA VAL A 159 2.17 -5.37 -10.05
C VAL A 159 2.39 -6.21 -11.29
N ARG A 160 3.11 -5.70 -12.30
CA ARG A 160 3.37 -6.48 -13.52
C ARG A 160 4.22 -7.72 -13.24
N LEU A 161 5.24 -7.65 -12.39
CA LEU A 161 6.09 -8.80 -12.07
C LEU A 161 5.28 -9.94 -11.43
N VAL A 162 4.41 -9.62 -10.47
CA VAL A 162 3.53 -10.59 -9.83
C VAL A 162 2.52 -11.16 -10.83
N LEU A 163 1.85 -10.30 -11.61
CA LEU A 163 0.86 -10.74 -12.59
C LEU A 163 1.48 -11.58 -13.73
N ASP A 164 2.68 -11.25 -14.18
CA ASP A 164 3.41 -12.05 -15.17
C ASP A 164 3.79 -13.41 -14.60
N THR A 165 4.17 -13.47 -13.31
CA THR A 165 4.49 -14.73 -12.63
C THR A 165 3.26 -15.64 -12.53
N VAL A 166 2.11 -15.07 -12.15
CA VAL A 166 0.81 -15.76 -12.15
C VAL A 166 0.39 -16.18 -13.55
N ALA A 167 0.64 -15.36 -14.58
CA ALA A 167 0.28 -15.68 -15.95
C ALA A 167 1.18 -16.77 -16.57
N ALA A 168 2.42 -16.91 -16.09
CA ALA A 168 3.39 -17.87 -16.61
C ALA A 168 3.18 -19.30 -16.10
N ASP A 169 2.53 -19.48 -14.95
CA ASP A 169 2.34 -20.78 -14.31
C ASP A 169 0.89 -20.93 -13.80
N PRO A 170 0.10 -21.87 -14.34
CA PRO A 170 -1.31 -22.04 -13.95
C PRO A 170 -1.49 -22.49 -12.49
N ASP A 171 -0.46 -23.03 -11.85
CA ASP A 171 -0.49 -23.45 -10.45
C ASP A 171 -0.16 -22.30 -9.48
N VAL A 172 0.24 -21.13 -10.00
CA VAL A 172 0.54 -19.92 -9.23
C VAL A 172 -0.66 -18.97 -9.29
N THR A 173 -1.10 -18.50 -8.13
CA THR A 173 -2.20 -17.56 -7.96
C THR A 173 -1.79 -16.38 -7.08
N LEU A 174 -2.60 -15.32 -7.05
CA LEU A 174 -2.38 -14.19 -6.14
C LEU A 174 -2.47 -14.57 -4.66
N ASP A 175 -3.08 -15.70 -4.31
CA ASP A 175 -3.13 -16.18 -2.92
C ASP A 175 -1.81 -16.82 -2.47
N ASN A 176 -0.90 -17.14 -3.40
CA ASN A 176 0.44 -17.57 -3.05
C ASN A 176 1.30 -16.41 -2.51
N PHE A 177 0.99 -15.17 -2.89
CA PHE A 177 1.67 -13.99 -2.39
C PHE A 177 0.94 -13.42 -1.17
N THR A 178 1.62 -13.34 -0.05
CA THR A 178 1.10 -12.67 1.15
C THR A 178 1.14 -11.15 1.00
N VAL A 179 0.33 -10.46 1.80
CA VAL A 179 0.32 -8.98 1.86
C VAL A 179 1.69 -8.43 2.21
N THR A 180 2.39 -9.07 3.16
CA THR A 180 3.75 -8.70 3.58
C THR A 180 4.76 -8.91 2.45
N GLU A 181 4.68 -10.01 1.70
CA GLU A 181 5.61 -10.24 0.59
C GLU A 181 5.44 -9.23 -0.55
N LEU A 182 4.22 -8.76 -0.80
CA LEU A 182 3.97 -7.71 -1.78
C LEU A 182 4.52 -6.34 -1.32
N GLU A 183 4.48 -6.07 -0.01
CA GLU A 183 5.12 -4.90 0.59
C GLU A 183 6.65 -5.00 0.51
N ASP A 184 7.23 -6.15 0.87
CA ASP A 184 8.66 -6.42 0.78
C ASP A 184 9.18 -6.34 -0.66
N LEU A 185 8.40 -6.84 -1.63
CA LEU A 185 8.71 -6.70 -3.06
C LEU A 185 8.76 -5.23 -3.45
N SER A 186 7.73 -4.45 -3.09
CA SER A 186 7.62 -3.03 -3.43
C SER A 186 8.79 -2.24 -2.81
N GLY A 187 9.09 -2.47 -1.53
CA GLY A 187 10.22 -1.86 -0.84
C GLY A 187 11.59 -2.28 -1.41
N SER A 188 11.73 -3.54 -1.84
CA SER A 188 12.95 -4.02 -2.51
C SER A 188 13.16 -3.35 -3.87
N LEU A 189 12.08 -3.11 -4.62
CA LEU A 189 12.14 -2.39 -5.89
C LEU A 189 12.46 -0.91 -5.68
N ASP A 190 11.88 -0.26 -4.67
CA ASP A 190 12.23 1.12 -4.30
C ASP A 190 13.70 1.26 -3.90
N LEU A 191 14.23 0.29 -3.15
CA LEU A 191 15.65 0.25 -2.80
C LEU A 191 16.51 0.04 -4.05
N LEU A 192 16.11 -0.87 -4.94
CA LEU A 192 16.83 -1.13 -6.19
C LEU A 192 16.90 0.11 -7.08
N THR A 193 15.76 0.78 -7.30
CA THR A 193 15.68 1.99 -8.14
C THR A 193 16.54 3.11 -7.55
N SER A 194 16.48 3.29 -6.23
CA SER A 194 17.30 4.27 -5.50
C SER A 194 18.79 3.97 -5.60
N ALA A 195 19.20 2.72 -5.35
CA ALA A 195 20.60 2.30 -5.36
C ALA A 195 21.24 2.42 -6.75
N ASN A 196 20.48 2.05 -7.79
CA ASN A 196 20.93 2.13 -9.18
C ASN A 196 20.76 3.53 -9.79
N LYS A 197 20.21 4.49 -9.04
CA LYS A 197 19.86 5.84 -9.53
C LYS A 197 19.05 5.77 -10.82
N LEU A 198 18.16 4.77 -10.93
CA LEU A 198 17.31 4.61 -12.10
C LEU A 198 16.46 5.87 -12.20
N ARG A 199 16.59 6.55 -13.32
CA ARG A 199 15.77 7.72 -13.61
C ARG A 199 14.55 7.17 -14.32
N THR A 200 13.36 7.40 -13.76
CA THR A 200 12.15 7.20 -14.55
C THR A 200 12.24 8.06 -15.81
N ASP A 201 12.06 7.39 -16.95
CA ASP A 201 12.26 7.92 -18.28
C ASP A 201 11.15 8.90 -18.67
N ALA A 202 11.06 9.28 -19.94
CA ALA A 202 10.05 10.24 -20.40
C ALA A 202 8.61 9.71 -20.29
N ASP A 203 8.41 8.38 -20.29
CA ASP A 203 7.10 7.75 -20.25
C ASP A 203 7.04 6.56 -19.28
N ILE A 204 5.82 6.09 -19.03
CA ILE A 204 5.53 5.02 -18.07
C ILE A 204 6.14 3.68 -18.51
N GLU A 205 6.05 3.35 -19.79
CA GLU A 205 6.46 2.03 -20.29
C GLU A 205 7.97 1.87 -20.28
N SER A 206 8.71 2.88 -20.74
CA SER A 206 10.17 2.92 -20.64
C SER A 206 10.63 2.84 -19.19
N SER A 207 10.03 3.64 -18.31
CA SER A 207 10.33 3.60 -16.87
C SER A 207 10.13 2.22 -16.25
N VAL A 208 9.01 1.56 -16.57
CA VAL A 208 8.72 0.21 -16.07
C VAL A 208 9.70 -0.80 -16.66
N GLN A 209 10.05 -0.67 -17.93
CA GLN A 209 11.01 -1.57 -18.59
C GLN A 209 12.41 -1.45 -17.98
N ASP A 210 12.89 -0.24 -17.70
CA ASP A 210 14.20 -0.03 -17.06
C ASP A 210 14.28 -0.68 -15.68
N ILE A 211 13.20 -0.56 -14.88
CA ILE A 211 13.13 -1.20 -13.56
C ILE A 211 13.11 -2.72 -13.73
N ARG A 212 12.38 -3.25 -14.72
CA ARG A 212 12.38 -4.69 -15.03
C ARG A 212 13.76 -5.19 -15.43
N ASP A 213 14.49 -4.47 -16.26
CA ASP A 213 15.84 -4.84 -16.68
C ASP A 213 16.80 -4.86 -15.48
N ALA A 214 16.66 -3.90 -14.56
CA ALA A 214 17.39 -3.91 -13.29
C ALA A 214 17.03 -5.14 -12.42
N VAL A 215 15.75 -5.54 -12.37
CA VAL A 215 15.31 -6.75 -11.67
C VAL A 215 15.87 -8.01 -12.30
N VAL A 216 15.96 -8.09 -13.63
CA VAL A 216 16.57 -9.23 -14.34
C VAL A 216 18.02 -9.43 -13.89
N GLY A 217 18.75 -8.32 -13.68
CA GLY A 217 20.12 -8.32 -13.14
C GLY A 217 20.22 -8.62 -11.64
N ASN A 218 19.13 -8.52 -10.87
CA ASN A 218 19.13 -8.73 -9.43
C ASN A 218 18.70 -10.16 -9.06
N ARG A 219 19.66 -11.00 -8.66
CA ARG A 219 19.38 -12.39 -8.25
C ARG A 219 18.49 -12.50 -7.00
N GLY A 220 18.61 -11.57 -6.05
CA GLY A 220 17.86 -11.61 -4.79
C GLY A 220 16.37 -11.40 -5.01
N ILE A 221 15.98 -10.36 -5.76
CA ILE A 221 14.58 -10.06 -6.05
C ILE A 221 13.94 -11.17 -6.89
N ARG A 222 14.68 -11.74 -7.85
CA ARG A 222 14.20 -12.87 -8.64
C ARG A 222 13.99 -14.14 -7.83
N ALA A 223 14.93 -14.45 -6.93
CA ALA A 223 14.81 -15.56 -6.01
C ALA A 223 13.59 -15.37 -5.09
N PHE A 224 13.42 -14.17 -4.55
CA PHE A 224 12.27 -13.80 -3.72
C PHE A 224 10.94 -13.98 -4.46
N LEU A 225 10.80 -13.47 -5.69
CA LEU A 225 9.60 -13.65 -6.51
C LEU A 225 9.30 -15.13 -6.77
N THR A 226 10.32 -15.91 -7.11
CA THR A 226 10.17 -17.35 -7.36
C THR A 226 9.76 -18.11 -6.10
N ALA A 227 10.30 -17.71 -4.96
CA ALA A 227 10.04 -18.34 -3.67
C ALA A 227 8.65 -17.97 -3.11
N SER A 228 8.20 -16.73 -3.31
CA SER A 228 6.86 -16.25 -2.91
C SER A 228 5.76 -16.83 -3.79
N ALA A 229 6.07 -17.17 -5.05
CA ALA A 229 5.10 -17.78 -5.97
C ALA A 229 4.70 -19.21 -5.59
N ARG A 230 5.38 -19.86 -4.63
CA ARG A 230 5.15 -21.26 -4.25
C ARG A 230 4.91 -21.40 -2.76
N PRO A 231 3.94 -22.21 -2.33
CA PRO A 231 3.79 -22.52 -0.93
C PRO A 231 4.95 -23.41 -0.45
N GLY A 232 5.53 -23.09 0.71
CA GLY A 232 6.57 -23.89 1.34
C GLY A 232 8.01 -23.57 0.95
N GLN A 233 8.94 -24.38 1.45
CA GLN A 233 10.37 -24.19 1.21
C GLN A 233 10.73 -24.45 -0.26
N THR A 234 11.44 -23.53 -0.89
CA THR A 234 11.96 -23.70 -2.26
C THR A 234 13.48 -23.87 -2.26
N SER A 235 14.04 -24.37 -3.37
CA SER A 235 15.49 -24.41 -3.60
C SER A 235 16.06 -23.07 -4.07
N ALA A 236 15.20 -22.10 -4.39
CA ALA A 236 15.60 -20.76 -4.86
C ALA A 236 15.91 -19.79 -3.70
N GLY A 237 15.45 -20.10 -2.48
CA GLY A 237 15.61 -19.31 -1.27
C GLY A 237 14.64 -19.78 -0.19
N PRO A 238 14.69 -19.22 1.04
CA PRO A 238 13.63 -19.46 2.02
C PRO A 238 12.31 -18.96 1.40
N GLY A 239 11.45 -19.90 0.97
CA GLY A 239 10.09 -19.59 0.50
C GLY A 239 9.16 -19.33 1.67
N ASP A 240 7.93 -18.95 1.38
CA ASP A 240 6.90 -18.67 2.37
C ASP A 240 6.75 -19.83 3.36
N ILE A 241 7.29 -19.64 4.57
CA ILE A 241 7.10 -20.56 5.70
C ILE A 241 5.77 -20.24 6.41
N GLY A 242 5.23 -19.03 6.23
CA GLY A 242 3.98 -18.56 6.83
C GLY A 242 2.78 -19.39 6.40
N ASN A 243 2.71 -19.82 5.13
CA ASN A 243 1.69 -20.74 4.62
C ASN A 243 2.08 -22.23 4.69
N PHE A 244 3.30 -22.58 5.15
CA PHE A 244 3.76 -23.97 5.20
C PHE A 244 3.29 -24.74 6.44
N PHE A 245 2.73 -24.06 7.45
CA PHE A 245 2.16 -24.74 8.61
C PHE A 245 0.67 -24.97 8.39
N PRO A 246 0.22 -26.19 8.01
CA PRO A 246 -1.19 -26.51 7.96
C PRO A 246 -1.75 -26.58 9.39
N PHE A 247 -2.11 -25.43 9.96
CA PHE A 247 -2.81 -25.39 11.24
C PHE A 247 -4.26 -25.81 11.03
N THR A 248 -4.51 -27.11 11.15
CA THR A 248 -5.88 -27.59 11.42
C THR A 248 -6.15 -27.36 12.90
N LYS A 249 -7.24 -26.65 13.25
CA LYS A 249 -7.70 -26.48 14.64
C LYS A 249 -7.80 -27.87 15.30
N GLY A 250 -6.90 -28.18 16.25
CA GLY A 250 -6.93 -29.43 17.02
C GLY A 250 -5.60 -30.15 17.23
N LEU A 251 -4.52 -29.77 16.54
CA LEU A 251 -3.20 -30.37 16.76
C LEU A 251 -2.42 -29.61 17.83
N SER A 252 -2.44 -30.11 19.06
CA SER A 252 -1.57 -29.64 20.15
C SER A 252 -0.15 -30.19 19.98
N TRP A 253 0.86 -29.33 20.03
CA TRP A 253 2.26 -29.75 20.03
C TRP A 253 2.68 -30.23 21.42
N THR A 254 3.24 -31.44 21.51
CA THR A 254 3.97 -31.89 22.71
C THR A 254 5.45 -31.71 22.44
N TYR A 255 6.06 -30.73 23.10
CA TYR A 255 7.49 -30.50 23.03
C TYR A 255 8.21 -31.57 23.87
N GLN A 256 8.93 -32.49 23.22
CA GLN A 256 9.82 -33.41 23.92
C GLN A 256 11.24 -32.87 23.92
N VAL A 257 11.67 -32.35 25.08
CA VAL A 257 13.08 -32.03 25.34
C VAL A 257 13.82 -33.35 25.49
N HIS A 258 14.74 -33.65 24.57
CA HIS A 258 15.81 -34.60 24.88
C HIS A 258 16.78 -33.90 25.82
N LYS A 259 16.73 -34.26 27.11
CA LYS A 259 17.85 -34.00 28.00
C LYS A 259 18.97 -34.95 27.57
N THR A 260 20.01 -34.42 26.95
CA THR A 260 21.33 -35.04 27.04
C THR A 260 21.80 -34.88 28.48
N GLU A 261 21.87 -35.98 29.21
CA GLU A 261 22.66 -36.07 30.44
C GLU A 261 24.14 -36.12 30.05
N ASP A 262 24.98 -35.41 30.82
CA ASP A 262 26.44 -35.34 30.68
C ASP A 262 27.14 -36.70 30.83
#